data_AF-A0A9X3XPP6-F1
#
_entry.id   AF-A0A9X3XPP6-F1
#
_cell.length_a   1.000
_cell.length_b   1.000
_cell.length_c   1.000
_cell.angle_alpha   90.00
_cell.angle_beta   90.00
_cell.angle_gamma   90.00
#
_symmetry.space_group_name_H-M   'P 1'
#
loop_
_entity.id
_entity.type
_entity.pdbx_description
1 polymer ?
#
loop_
_entity_poly.entity_id
_entity_poly.type
_entity_poly.pdbx_seq_one_letter_code
_entity_poly.pdbx_strand_id
1 'polypeptide(L)'
;MFISIHFNKAYNSYNGAIGTETWVYSESDNYNDEEYAKRIVDSIGALGFKNRGVKTSIDLYELKHTTMPSVIVEVCFVEATEDVALYKRLGPDVIGKVIAEAISNRKISNSNNNIEKVEYDMKNLVCYCNQVDKRAAEYLADYLQCPCIDATLPFNYVNVAENIIAVGGNATPIGFSGYTTKYIAGKDRYETLKEVLKFI
;
A
#
# COMPACT_ATOMS: atom_id res chain seq x y z
N MET A 1 -27.12 -7.64 -4.51
CA MET A 1 -26.29 -6.92 -3.54
C MET A 1 -25.75 -5.66 -4.19
N PHE A 2 -25.73 -4.55 -3.45
CA PHE A 2 -25.11 -3.28 -3.79
C PHE A 2 -23.82 -3.12 -2.95
N ILE A 3 -22.74 -2.65 -3.56
CA ILE A 3 -21.49 -2.35 -2.86
C ILE A 3 -20.98 -0.99 -3.31
N SER A 4 -20.70 -0.13 -2.34
CA SER A 4 -20.07 1.17 -2.56
C SER A 4 -18.65 1.14 -2.02
N ILE A 5 -17.67 1.58 -2.83
CA ILE A 5 -16.25 1.57 -2.47
C ILE A 5 -15.77 3.00 -2.23
N HIS A 6 -15.31 3.27 -1.00
CA HIS A 6 -14.91 4.59 -0.52
C HIS A 6 -13.49 4.55 0.08
N PHE A 7 -12.92 5.74 0.22
CA PHE A 7 -11.78 5.99 1.07
C PHE A 7 -12.18 7.01 2.15
N ASN A 8 -11.83 6.71 3.40
CA ASN A 8 -12.31 7.45 4.54
C ASN A 8 -11.44 8.67 4.82
N LYS A 9 -11.96 9.60 5.63
CA LYS A 9 -11.24 10.74 6.17
C LYS A 9 -11.79 11.14 7.54
N ALA A 10 -10.95 11.14 8.56
CA ALA A 10 -11.27 11.60 9.92
C ALA A 10 -10.54 12.90 10.30
N TYR A 11 -9.34 13.14 9.76
CA TYR A 11 -8.48 14.27 10.12
C TYR A 11 -8.02 15.08 8.90
N ASN A 12 -7.36 16.21 9.16
CA ASN A 12 -6.66 16.95 8.10
C ASN A 12 -5.32 16.29 7.72
N SER A 13 -4.66 15.64 8.69
CA SER A 13 -3.48 14.81 8.50
C SER A 13 -3.36 13.83 9.67
N TYR A 14 -2.78 12.65 9.43
CA TYR A 14 -2.52 11.66 10.47
C TYR A 14 -1.22 10.89 10.19
N ASN A 15 -0.28 10.90 11.14
CA ASN A 15 0.95 10.12 11.02
C ASN A 15 0.77 8.76 11.70
N GLY A 16 0.63 7.70 10.90
CA GLY A 16 0.39 6.33 11.37
C GLY A 16 -0.71 5.63 10.57
N ALA A 17 -1.12 4.45 11.03
CA ALA A 17 -2.24 3.68 10.47
C ALA A 17 -3.56 3.90 11.23
N ILE A 18 -4.65 4.10 10.48
CA ILE A 18 -6.03 4.15 11.01
C ILE A 18 -6.78 2.88 10.64
N GLY A 19 -6.84 2.51 9.34
CA GLY A 19 -7.29 1.20 8.88
C GLY A 19 -8.55 1.17 8.01
N THR A 20 -9.18 0.01 7.94
CA THR A 20 -10.36 -0.28 7.10
C THR A 20 -11.61 -0.51 7.96
N GLU A 21 -12.78 -0.14 7.43
CA GLU A 21 -14.08 -0.43 8.03
C GLU A 21 -15.13 -0.71 6.94
N THR A 22 -16.22 -1.38 7.32
CA THR A 22 -17.37 -1.58 6.45
C THR A 22 -18.64 -1.12 7.15
N TRP A 23 -19.59 -0.57 6.40
CA TRP A 23 -20.86 -0.10 6.93
C TRP A 23 -22.04 -0.83 6.30
N VAL A 24 -23.01 -1.19 7.13
CA VAL A 24 -24.30 -1.78 6.76
C VAL A 24 -25.46 -1.00 7.38
N TYR A 25 -26.68 -1.17 6.88
CA TYR A 25 -27.83 -0.45 7.41
C TYR A 25 -28.22 -0.97 8.81
N SER A 26 -28.29 -2.30 8.96
CA SER A 26 -28.70 -2.99 10.18
C SER A 26 -28.14 -4.41 10.20
N GLU A 27 -27.60 -4.86 11.33
CA GLU A 27 -27.16 -6.27 11.51
C GLU A 27 -28.32 -7.23 11.84
N SER A 28 -29.55 -6.71 11.97
CA SER A 28 -30.72 -7.49 12.37
C SER A 28 -31.85 -7.46 11.34
N ASP A 29 -31.59 -6.99 10.14
CA ASP A 29 -32.57 -7.07 9.05
C ASP A 29 -32.49 -8.44 8.33
N ASN A 30 -33.30 -8.62 7.28
CA ASN A 30 -33.39 -9.91 6.58
C ASN A 30 -32.40 -10.01 5.39
N TYR A 31 -31.47 -9.05 5.22
CA TYR A 31 -30.56 -9.04 4.08
C TYR A 31 -29.25 -9.79 4.34
N ASN A 32 -28.88 -9.99 5.62
CA ASN A 32 -27.64 -10.64 6.05
C ASN A 32 -26.39 -10.02 5.38
N ASP A 33 -26.39 -8.71 5.14
CA ASP A 33 -25.27 -8.00 4.49
C ASP A 33 -24.05 -7.84 5.43
N GLU A 34 -24.27 -7.93 6.74
CA GLU A 34 -23.23 -7.96 7.77
C GLU A 34 -22.25 -9.12 7.60
N GLU A 35 -22.69 -10.27 7.08
CA GLU A 35 -21.79 -11.39 6.78
C GLU A 35 -20.81 -11.05 5.65
N TYR A 36 -21.29 -10.36 4.60
CA TYR A 36 -20.44 -9.91 3.50
C TYR A 36 -19.50 -8.81 3.96
N ALA A 37 -20.02 -7.83 4.70
CA ALA A 37 -19.24 -6.75 5.29
C ALA A 37 -18.11 -7.29 6.18
N LYS A 38 -18.43 -8.27 7.04
CA LYS A 38 -17.44 -8.92 7.91
C LYS A 38 -16.34 -9.62 7.11
N ARG A 39 -16.71 -10.42 6.09
CA ARG A 39 -15.70 -11.08 5.23
C ARG A 39 -14.83 -10.05 4.52
N ILE A 40 -15.40 -8.96 4.03
CA ILE A 40 -14.65 -7.90 3.33
C ILE A 40 -13.65 -7.24 4.27
N VAL A 41 -14.09 -6.73 5.42
CA VAL A 41 -13.22 -6.01 6.36
C VAL A 41 -12.13 -6.91 6.95
N ASP A 42 -12.45 -8.18 7.22
CA ASP A 42 -11.46 -9.17 7.68
C ASP A 42 -10.41 -9.44 6.60
N SER A 43 -10.85 -9.54 5.34
CA SER A 43 -9.94 -9.84 4.22
C SER A 43 -9.05 -8.65 3.87
N ILE A 44 -9.56 -7.41 3.89
CA ILE A 44 -8.74 -6.21 3.73
C ILE A 44 -7.79 -6.06 4.93
N GLY A 45 -8.26 -6.30 6.15
CA GLY A 45 -7.44 -6.30 7.36
C GLY A 45 -6.26 -7.28 7.30
N ALA A 46 -6.48 -8.46 6.71
CA ALA A 46 -5.43 -9.47 6.51
C ALA A 46 -4.28 -9.01 5.58
N LEU A 47 -4.47 -7.95 4.78
CA LEU A 47 -3.42 -7.33 3.97
C LEU A 47 -2.50 -6.39 4.78
N GLY A 48 -2.82 -6.14 6.05
CA GLY A 48 -2.03 -5.32 6.97
C GLY A 48 -2.70 -4.01 7.39
N PHE A 49 -3.90 -3.69 6.89
CA PHE A 49 -4.68 -2.57 7.41
C PHE A 49 -5.21 -2.89 8.81
N LYS A 50 -5.30 -1.89 9.70
CA LYS A 50 -6.01 -2.07 10.97
C LYS A 50 -7.49 -2.39 10.69
N ASN A 51 -7.97 -3.53 11.15
CA ASN A 51 -9.37 -3.90 11.01
C ASN A 51 -10.19 -3.18 12.08
N ARG A 52 -11.12 -2.31 11.66
CA ARG A 52 -12.02 -1.55 12.55
C ARG A 52 -13.44 -2.12 12.59
N GLY A 53 -13.65 -3.25 11.93
CA GLY A 53 -14.87 -4.03 11.97
C GLY A 53 -16.01 -3.51 11.09
N VAL A 54 -17.14 -4.18 11.25
CA VAL A 54 -18.43 -3.79 10.67
C VAL A 54 -19.05 -2.72 11.56
N LYS A 55 -19.69 -1.75 10.93
CA LYS A 55 -20.42 -0.65 11.56
C LYS A 55 -21.82 -0.55 10.99
N THR A 56 -22.73 -0.02 11.79
CA THR A 56 -24.12 0.20 11.37
C THR A 56 -24.42 1.69 11.24
N SER A 57 -25.11 2.10 10.19
CA SER A 57 -25.67 3.45 10.09
C SER A 57 -27.00 3.47 9.34
N ILE A 58 -28.00 4.08 9.96
CA ILE A 58 -29.34 4.28 9.38
C ILE A 58 -29.44 5.61 8.60
N ASP A 59 -28.40 6.44 8.65
CA ASP A 59 -28.40 7.80 8.10
C ASP A 59 -27.70 7.89 6.73
N LEU A 60 -26.88 6.89 6.38
CA LEU A 60 -26.17 6.88 5.10
C LEU A 60 -27.16 6.61 3.96
N TYR A 61 -27.29 7.58 3.06
CA TYR A 61 -28.30 7.59 2.01
C TYR A 61 -28.30 6.30 1.16
N GLU A 62 -27.10 5.85 0.77
CA GLU A 62 -26.93 4.68 -0.09
C GLU A 62 -27.41 3.39 0.59
N LEU A 63 -27.15 3.23 1.90
CA LEU A 63 -27.64 2.09 2.68
C LEU A 63 -29.15 2.19 2.89
N LYS A 64 -29.63 3.38 3.28
CA LYS A 64 -31.04 3.66 3.61
C LYS A 64 -32.00 3.47 2.43
N HIS A 65 -31.56 3.80 1.21
CA HIS A 65 -32.41 3.80 0.02
C HIS A 65 -32.17 2.61 -0.91
N THR A 66 -31.39 1.63 -0.48
CA THR A 66 -31.18 0.38 -1.23
C THR A 66 -32.15 -0.71 -0.73
N THR A 67 -32.78 -1.42 -1.66
CA THR A 67 -33.78 -2.48 -1.38
C THR A 67 -33.25 -3.90 -1.58
N MET A 68 -31.93 -4.06 -1.48
CA MET A 68 -31.18 -5.31 -1.60
C MET A 68 -30.02 -5.28 -0.60
N PRO A 69 -29.34 -6.40 -0.30
CA PRO A 69 -28.17 -6.40 0.60
C PRO A 69 -27.16 -5.32 0.20
N SER A 70 -26.68 -4.51 1.15
CA SER A 70 -25.90 -3.28 0.86
C SER A 70 -24.72 -3.11 1.81
N VAL A 71 -23.53 -2.84 1.25
CA VAL A 71 -22.30 -2.60 2.03
C VAL A 71 -21.57 -1.39 1.50
N ILE A 72 -21.19 -0.46 2.38
CA ILE A 72 -20.17 0.56 2.08
C ILE A 72 -18.83 0.04 2.60
N VAL A 73 -17.81 0.03 1.76
CA VAL A 73 -16.46 -0.38 2.11
C VAL A 73 -15.57 0.86 2.19
N GLU A 74 -15.06 1.14 3.38
CA GLU A 74 -14.03 2.15 3.60
C GLU A 74 -12.67 1.44 3.57
N VAL A 75 -12.00 1.51 2.42
CA VAL A 75 -10.78 0.74 2.15
C VAL A 75 -9.65 1.14 3.11
N CYS A 76 -9.37 2.44 3.19
CA CYS A 76 -8.41 3.01 4.13
C CYS A 76 -8.62 4.53 4.28
N PHE A 77 -7.85 5.19 5.17
CA PHE A 77 -7.93 6.64 5.38
C PHE A 77 -6.96 7.39 4.45
N VAL A 78 -7.46 8.40 3.74
CA VAL A 78 -6.67 9.15 2.73
C VAL A 78 -5.60 10.04 3.33
N GLU A 79 -5.73 10.40 4.61
CA GLU A 79 -4.82 11.28 5.35
C GLU A 79 -3.83 10.54 6.25
N ALA A 80 -4.00 9.22 6.41
CA ALA A 80 -3.17 8.38 7.26
C ALA A 80 -1.93 7.89 6.50
N THR A 81 -0.74 8.30 6.93
CA THR A 81 0.52 8.07 6.19
C THR A 81 0.80 6.59 5.92
N GLU A 82 0.57 5.71 6.91
CA GLU A 82 0.83 4.27 6.77
C GLU A 82 -0.24 3.57 5.91
N ASP A 83 -1.51 4.00 6.01
CA ASP A 83 -2.61 3.49 5.18
C ASP A 83 -2.35 3.79 3.70
N VAL A 84 -1.99 5.04 3.38
CA VAL A 84 -1.69 5.48 2.02
C VAL A 84 -0.47 4.76 1.45
N ALA A 85 0.59 4.58 2.25
CA ALA A 85 1.77 3.85 1.83
C ALA A 85 1.45 2.37 1.57
N LEU A 86 0.66 1.72 2.43
CA LEU A 86 0.23 0.34 2.27
C LEU A 86 -0.63 0.16 1.02
N TYR A 87 -1.63 1.03 0.81
CA TYR A 87 -2.48 0.99 -0.37
C TYR A 87 -1.67 1.15 -1.67
N LYS A 88 -0.77 2.15 -1.73
CA LYS A 88 0.10 2.37 -2.89
C LYS A 88 1.01 1.18 -3.19
N ARG A 89 1.48 0.48 -2.15
CA ARG A 89 2.32 -0.71 -2.30
C ARG A 89 1.54 -1.93 -2.82
N LEU A 90 0.31 -2.13 -2.34
CA LEU A 90 -0.53 -3.27 -2.75
C LEU A 90 -1.16 -3.05 -4.13
N GLY A 91 -1.57 -1.82 -4.43
CA GLY A 91 -2.27 -1.47 -5.65
C GLY A 91 -3.76 -1.84 -5.64
N PRO A 92 -4.56 -1.19 -6.51
CA PRO A 92 -6.01 -1.38 -6.57
C PRO A 92 -6.43 -2.81 -6.94
N ASP A 93 -5.64 -3.52 -7.76
CA ASP A 93 -5.98 -4.88 -8.22
C ASP A 93 -5.99 -5.90 -7.07
N VAL A 94 -5.03 -5.81 -6.16
CA VAL A 94 -4.97 -6.67 -4.97
C VAL A 94 -6.18 -6.41 -4.06
N ILE A 95 -6.50 -5.14 -3.82
CA ILE A 95 -7.65 -4.74 -3.00
C ILE A 95 -8.96 -5.22 -3.65
N GLY A 96 -9.14 -4.96 -4.95
CA GLY A 96 -10.32 -5.38 -5.71
C GLY A 96 -10.49 -6.89 -5.74
N LYS A 97 -9.39 -7.64 -5.93
CA LYS A 97 -9.40 -9.11 -5.86
C LYS A 97 -9.89 -9.60 -4.50
N VAL A 98 -9.34 -9.07 -3.41
CA VAL A 98 -9.69 -9.51 -2.05
C VAL A 98 -11.15 -9.20 -1.73
N ILE A 99 -11.67 -8.06 -2.17
CA ILE A 99 -13.10 -7.73 -2.04
C ILE A 99 -13.95 -8.72 -2.85
N ALA A 100 -13.59 -9.02 -4.09
CA ALA A 100 -14.31 -9.98 -4.94
C ALA A 100 -14.31 -11.41 -4.36
N GLU A 101 -13.18 -11.85 -3.80
CA GLU A 101 -13.07 -13.15 -3.12
C GLU A 101 -13.93 -13.20 -1.84
N ALA A 102 -13.94 -12.11 -1.06
CA ALA A 102 -14.75 -12.00 0.14
C ALA A 102 -16.27 -12.02 -0.16
N ILE A 103 -16.69 -11.36 -1.24
CA ILE A 103 -18.07 -11.36 -1.72
C ILE A 103 -18.48 -12.75 -2.18
N SER A 104 -17.69 -13.37 -3.05
CA SER A 104 -17.99 -14.67 -3.65
C SER A 104 -17.79 -15.84 -2.69
N ASN A 105 -17.16 -15.59 -1.54
CA ASN A 105 -16.72 -16.57 -0.56
C ASN A 105 -15.92 -17.72 -1.20
N ARG A 106 -15.10 -17.38 -2.20
CA ARG A 106 -14.30 -18.30 -2.98
C ARG A 106 -12.99 -17.63 -3.34
N LYS A 107 -11.90 -18.39 -3.31
CA LYS A 107 -10.64 -17.93 -3.88
C LYS A 107 -10.79 -17.89 -5.40
N ILE A 108 -10.45 -16.74 -5.98
CA ILE A 108 -10.41 -16.57 -7.43
C ILE A 108 -9.07 -17.14 -7.87
N SER A 109 -9.13 -18.42 -8.24
CA SER A 109 -8.05 -19.10 -8.97
C SER A 109 -7.94 -18.41 -10.32
N ASN A 110 -6.84 -17.74 -10.59
CA ASN A 110 -6.56 -17.24 -11.93
C ASN A 110 -6.37 -18.45 -12.84
N SER A 111 -7.44 -18.94 -13.50
CA SER A 111 -7.35 -19.98 -14.54
C SER A 111 -6.63 -19.50 -15.81
N ASN A 112 -6.10 -18.28 -15.80
CA ASN A 112 -5.10 -17.78 -16.72
C ASN A 112 -3.88 -17.34 -15.91
N ASN A 113 -2.84 -18.16 -15.88
CA ASN A 113 -1.49 -17.76 -15.44
C ASN A 113 -0.85 -16.80 -16.45
N ASN A 114 -1.55 -15.72 -16.80
CA ASN A 114 -0.89 -14.48 -17.13
C ASN A 114 -1.02 -13.65 -15.86
N ILE A 115 -0.13 -13.91 -14.91
CA ILE A 115 0.34 -12.82 -14.05
C ILE A 115 0.73 -11.76 -15.07
N GLU A 116 -0.01 -10.66 -15.16
CA GLU A 116 0.60 -9.43 -15.67
C GLU A 116 1.75 -9.19 -14.70
N LYS A 117 2.91 -9.77 -15.01
CA LYS A 117 4.16 -9.34 -14.39
C LYS A 117 4.12 -7.85 -14.64
N VAL A 118 4.02 -7.07 -13.56
CA VAL A 118 4.30 -5.65 -13.64
C VAL A 118 5.64 -5.57 -14.35
N GLU A 119 5.61 -5.11 -15.59
CA GLU A 119 6.79 -5.06 -16.43
C GLU A 119 7.61 -3.91 -15.88
N TYR A 120 8.66 -4.26 -15.15
CA TYR A 120 9.62 -3.29 -14.66
C TYR A 120 10.62 -3.02 -15.78
N ASP A 121 10.93 -1.75 -16.02
CA ASP A 121 11.97 -1.36 -16.97
C ASP A 121 13.33 -1.99 -16.58
N MET A 122 13.52 -2.27 -15.28
CA MET A 122 14.74 -2.90 -14.78
C MET A 122 14.58 -3.71 -13.50
N LYS A 123 15.64 -4.46 -13.16
CA LYS A 123 15.65 -5.31 -11.97
C LYS A 123 15.95 -4.54 -10.68
N ASN A 124 16.92 -3.64 -10.73
CA ASN A 124 17.38 -2.89 -9.56
C ASN A 124 17.52 -1.40 -9.93
N LEU A 125 17.23 -0.53 -8.99
CA LEU A 125 17.54 0.90 -9.05
C LEU A 125 18.08 1.31 -7.68
N VAL A 126 19.24 1.95 -7.65
CA VAL A 126 19.81 2.49 -6.42
C VAL A 126 19.56 3.98 -6.37
N CYS A 127 19.20 4.51 -5.21
CA CYS A 127 19.02 5.94 -5.03
C CYS A 127 19.68 6.45 -3.73
N TYR A 128 20.10 7.71 -3.75
CA TYR A 128 20.67 8.41 -2.60
C TYR A 128 20.03 9.80 -2.43
N CYS A 129 19.95 10.30 -1.21
CA CYS A 129 19.37 11.62 -0.91
C CYS A 129 20.40 12.71 -0.64
N ASN A 130 21.66 12.35 -0.44
CA ASN A 130 22.71 13.30 -0.08
C ASN A 130 24.05 12.92 -0.71
N GLN A 131 24.88 13.93 -0.98
CA GLN A 131 26.20 13.72 -1.61
C GLN A 131 27.18 12.94 -0.72
N VAL A 132 26.88 12.82 0.58
CA VAL A 132 27.73 12.13 1.55
C VAL A 132 27.63 10.60 1.38
N ASP A 133 26.44 10.09 1.08
CA ASP A 133 26.17 8.67 0.86
C ASP A 133 26.28 8.25 -0.61
N LYS A 134 26.41 9.22 -1.53
CA LYS A 134 26.51 8.98 -2.98
C LYS A 134 27.54 7.91 -3.34
N ARG A 135 28.73 7.94 -2.75
CA ARG A 135 29.79 6.96 -3.04
C ARG A 135 29.41 5.54 -2.62
N ALA A 136 28.75 5.38 -1.48
CA ALA A 136 28.26 4.08 -1.03
C ALA A 136 27.16 3.57 -1.98
N ALA A 137 26.27 4.46 -2.41
CA ALA A 137 25.23 4.14 -3.39
C ALA A 137 25.82 3.71 -4.76
N GLU A 138 26.83 4.43 -5.24
CA GLU A 138 27.55 4.09 -6.48
C GLU A 138 28.20 2.70 -6.41
N TYR A 139 28.86 2.34 -5.30
CA TYR A 139 29.44 0.99 -5.17
C TYR A 139 28.40 -0.13 -5.24
N LEU A 140 27.23 0.09 -4.61
CA LEU A 140 26.14 -0.86 -4.68
C LEU A 140 25.56 -0.96 -6.11
N ALA A 141 25.41 0.18 -6.78
CA ALA A 141 24.89 0.27 -8.13
C ALA A 141 25.81 -0.42 -9.14
N ASP A 142 27.13 -0.24 -9.00
CA ASP A 142 28.15 -0.91 -9.81
C ASP A 142 28.10 -2.43 -9.62
N TYR A 143 27.99 -2.90 -8.37
CA TYR A 143 27.86 -4.32 -8.06
C TYR A 143 26.58 -4.94 -8.65
N LEU A 144 25.46 -4.23 -8.53
CA LEU A 144 24.16 -4.68 -9.05
C LEU A 144 23.98 -4.42 -10.55
N GLN A 145 24.96 -3.76 -11.19
CA GLN A 145 24.93 -3.35 -12.60
C GLN A 145 23.66 -2.55 -12.94
N CYS A 146 23.29 -1.60 -12.10
CA CYS A 146 22.11 -0.76 -12.28
C CYS A 146 22.41 0.73 -12.14
N PRO A 147 21.51 1.63 -12.61
CA PRO A 147 21.65 3.05 -12.40
C PRO A 147 21.56 3.44 -10.93
N CYS A 148 22.26 4.53 -10.63
CA CYS A 148 22.23 5.23 -9.37
C CYS A 148 21.66 6.64 -9.61
N ILE A 149 20.58 7.01 -8.91
CA ILE A 149 19.93 8.31 -9.08
C ILE A 149 19.93 9.14 -7.79
N ASP A 150 19.90 10.46 -7.96
CA ASP A 150 19.68 11.39 -6.86
C ASP A 150 18.17 11.48 -6.58
N ALA A 151 17.75 10.96 -5.43
CA ALA A 151 16.34 10.93 -5.01
C ALA A 151 15.77 12.33 -4.70
N THR A 152 16.61 13.37 -4.63
CA THR A 152 16.14 14.75 -4.46
C THR A 152 15.59 15.36 -5.74
N LEU A 153 15.90 14.76 -6.90
CA LEU A 153 15.39 15.19 -8.20
C LEU A 153 14.00 14.57 -8.47
N PRO A 154 13.09 15.30 -9.14
CA PRO A 154 11.79 14.77 -9.50
C PRO A 154 11.95 13.59 -10.47
N PHE A 155 11.52 12.41 -10.03
CA PHE A 155 11.60 11.16 -10.79
C PHE A 155 10.34 10.31 -10.54
N ASN A 156 9.82 9.68 -11.60
CA ASN A 156 8.68 8.77 -11.47
C ASN A 156 9.17 7.35 -11.15
N TYR A 157 8.87 6.87 -9.95
CA TYR A 157 9.28 5.54 -9.48
C TYR A 157 8.25 4.44 -9.78
N VAL A 158 7.12 4.77 -10.40
CA VAL A 158 6.09 3.78 -10.75
C VAL A 158 6.65 2.82 -11.79
N ASN A 159 6.66 1.53 -11.44
CA ASN A 159 7.08 0.41 -12.31
C ASN A 159 8.48 0.55 -12.91
N VAL A 160 9.36 1.39 -12.35
CA VAL A 160 10.72 1.55 -12.89
C VAL A 160 11.58 0.32 -12.62
N ALA A 161 11.57 -0.19 -11.39
CA ALA A 161 12.43 -1.27 -10.96
C ALA A 161 11.74 -2.20 -9.97
N GLU A 162 12.03 -3.51 -10.08
CA GLU A 162 11.56 -4.51 -9.11
C GLU A 162 12.13 -4.22 -7.71
N ASN A 163 13.40 -3.82 -7.63
CA ASN A 163 14.07 -3.49 -6.38
C ASN A 163 14.57 -2.03 -6.39
N ILE A 164 13.93 -1.17 -5.61
CA ILE A 164 14.38 0.21 -5.40
C ILE A 164 15.10 0.28 -4.05
N ILE A 165 16.42 0.46 -4.09
CA ILE A 165 17.29 0.42 -2.90
C ILE A 165 17.75 1.83 -2.55
N ALA A 166 17.27 2.34 -1.43
CA ALA A 166 17.68 3.62 -0.86
C ALA A 166 18.95 3.43 -0.01
N VAL A 167 20.00 4.20 -0.31
CA VAL A 167 21.26 4.20 0.43
C VAL A 167 21.46 5.54 1.13
N GLY A 168 21.64 5.48 2.45
CA GLY A 168 22.01 6.61 3.28
C GLY A 168 20.87 7.27 4.05
N GLY A 169 21.17 8.45 4.59
CA GLY A 169 20.23 9.25 5.38
C GLY A 169 19.17 9.93 4.52
N ASN A 170 17.93 9.94 5.01
CA ASN A 170 16.82 10.63 4.35
C ASN A 170 17.03 12.16 4.40
N ALA A 171 16.84 12.87 3.29
CA ALA A 171 16.86 14.33 3.31
C ALA A 171 15.51 14.89 3.77
N THR A 172 15.53 15.96 4.56
CA THR A 172 14.31 16.70 4.94
C THR A 172 14.30 18.01 4.14
N PRO A 173 13.21 18.39 3.46
CA PRO A 173 11.88 17.76 3.45
C PRO A 173 11.67 16.69 2.37
N ILE A 174 12.62 16.50 1.45
CA ILE A 174 12.50 15.60 0.29
C ILE A 174 13.13 14.25 0.63
N GLY A 175 12.30 13.29 1.03
CA GLY A 175 12.77 11.95 1.36
C GLY A 175 12.71 10.95 0.21
N PHE A 176 13.15 9.72 0.47
CA PHE A 176 13.03 8.59 -0.45
C PHE A 176 11.57 8.29 -0.82
N SER A 177 11.39 7.75 -2.03
CA SER A 177 10.10 7.41 -2.59
C SER A 177 9.35 6.36 -1.77
N GLY A 178 8.02 6.44 -1.71
CA GLY A 178 7.17 5.41 -1.11
C GLY A 178 7.22 4.06 -1.84
N TYR A 179 7.81 4.02 -3.04
CA TYR A 179 8.08 2.79 -3.81
C TYR A 179 9.41 2.11 -3.41
N THR A 180 10.18 2.68 -2.49
CA THR A 180 11.45 2.11 -2.01
C THR A 180 11.20 0.74 -1.38
N THR A 181 11.88 -0.29 -1.87
CA THR A 181 11.72 -1.68 -1.40
C THR A 181 12.74 -2.05 -0.33
N LYS A 182 13.93 -1.44 -0.32
CA LYS A 182 14.98 -1.69 0.66
C LYS A 182 15.71 -0.41 1.08
N TYR A 183 16.08 -0.35 2.35
CA TYR A 183 16.81 0.77 2.93
C TYR A 183 18.14 0.29 3.54
N ILE A 184 19.24 0.97 3.22
CA ILE A 184 20.58 0.67 3.73
C ILE A 184 21.19 1.97 4.27
N ALA A 185 21.31 2.10 5.59
CA ALA A 185 21.92 3.26 6.23
C ALA A 185 22.58 2.91 7.56
N GLY A 186 23.67 3.60 7.87
CA GLY A 186 24.32 3.61 9.18
C GLY A 186 24.11 4.92 9.92
N LYS A 187 24.72 5.07 11.10
CA LYS A 187 24.64 6.33 11.87
C LYS A 187 25.37 7.48 11.19
N ASP A 188 26.39 7.16 10.40
CA ASP A 188 27.18 8.09 9.63
C ASP A 188 27.56 7.48 8.26
N ARG A 189 28.26 8.27 7.44
CA ARG A 189 28.69 7.89 6.09
C ARG A 189 29.56 6.62 6.04
N TYR A 190 30.37 6.40 7.08
CA TYR A 190 31.29 5.27 7.14
C TYR A 190 30.54 4.00 7.56
N GLU A 191 29.60 4.11 8.49
CA GLU A 191 28.70 3.01 8.83
C GLU A 191 27.78 2.67 7.66
N THR A 192 27.20 3.64 6.95
CA THR A 192 26.41 3.40 5.74
C THR A 192 27.24 2.63 4.71
N LEU A 193 28.48 3.04 4.46
CA LEU A 193 29.38 2.32 3.56
C LEU A 193 29.64 0.88 4.02
N LYS A 194 29.84 0.65 5.33
CA LYS A 194 30.00 -0.71 5.86
C LYS A 194 28.75 -1.56 5.67
N GLU A 195 27.56 -1.00 5.87
CA GLU A 195 26.30 -1.72 5.63
C GLU A 195 26.11 -2.07 4.15
N VAL A 196 26.49 -1.17 3.24
CA VAL A 196 26.53 -1.47 1.79
C VAL A 196 27.51 -2.60 1.50
N LEU A 197 28.72 -2.57 2.07
CA LEU A 197 29.73 -3.61 1.85
C LEU A 197 29.34 -4.98 2.43
N LYS A 198 28.41 -5.04 3.39
CA LYS A 198 27.84 -6.33 3.86
C LYS A 198 26.81 -6.91 2.90
N PHE A 199 26.24 -6.08 2.03
CA PHE A 199 25.25 -6.49 1.04
C PHE A 199 25.91 -7.01 -0.25
N ILE A 200 27.07 -6.45 -0.60
CA ILE A 200 27.92 -6.85 -1.74
C ILE A 200 28.60 -8.18 -1.43
#